data_AF-A0A913Y662-F1
#
_entry.id   AF-A0A913Y662-F1
#
_cell.length_a   1.000
_cell.length_b   1.000
_cell.length_c   1.000
_cell.angle_alpha   90.00
_cell.angle_beta   90.00
_cell.angle_gamma   90.00
#
_symmetry.space_group_name_H-M   'P 1'
#
loop_
_entity.id
_entity.type
_entity.pdbx_description
1 polymer ?
#
loop_
_entity_poly.entity_id
_entity_poly.type
_entity_poly.pdbx_seq_one_letter_code
_entity_poly.pdbx_strand_id
1 'polypeptide(L)'
;MASNKNIREVYERSTYRYNWIYPVGNEQVEIQRNDDLDLDIDRVVSYIKEVLEEPLYDRENTALVLNIGLHCVMSVNFSSYQILLEKVLDLLFVNQTLTSKGKLQPRYKTTVIWKTTTQIRKENGDSLNLTDVRFYTTQRVLLYNAYATWRMCRAGIPVLDVLPVTLSYPSGPIDVEHYPDHVFKQAEDALADFKRFHNNKSNRLTRTCIYT
;
A
#
# COMPACT_ATOMS: atom_id res chain seq x y z
N MET A 1 10.76 4.42 6.68
CA MET A 1 9.96 5.65 6.94
C MET A 1 10.25 6.31 8.27
N ALA A 2 10.17 5.61 9.40
CA ALA A 2 10.32 6.24 10.73
C ALA A 2 11.71 6.89 10.99
N SER A 3 12.74 6.44 10.29
CA SER A 3 14.12 6.96 10.38
C SER A 3 14.35 8.24 9.57
N ASN A 4 13.46 8.60 8.64
CA ASN A 4 13.65 9.76 7.77
C ASN A 4 13.40 11.07 8.54
N LYS A 5 14.39 11.98 8.49
CA LYS A 5 14.34 13.28 9.17
C LYS A 5 13.13 14.11 8.74
N ASN A 6 12.84 14.20 7.44
CA ASN A 6 11.74 15.00 6.92
C ASN A 6 10.38 14.48 7.39
N ILE A 7 10.21 13.15 7.49
CA ILE A 7 9.00 12.53 8.05
C ILE A 7 8.84 12.89 9.53
N ARG A 8 9.93 12.80 10.32
CA ARG A 8 9.91 13.14 11.76
C ARG A 8 9.65 14.60 12.05
N GLU A 9 9.96 15.50 11.12
CA GLU A 9 9.65 16.92 11.23
C GLU A 9 8.16 17.24 11.02
N VAL A 10 7.41 16.37 10.32
CA VAL A 10 6.02 16.63 9.94
C VAL A 10 5.00 15.66 10.56
N TYR A 11 5.46 14.52 11.07
CA TYR A 11 4.66 13.56 11.82
C TYR A 11 5.29 13.32 13.19
N GLU A 12 4.50 13.54 14.25
CA GLU A 12 4.91 13.28 15.64
C GLU A 12 5.25 11.80 15.88
N ARG A 13 4.55 10.90 15.18
CA ARG A 13 4.72 9.46 15.30
C ARG A 13 4.59 8.79 13.94
N SER A 14 5.48 7.83 13.67
CA SER A 14 5.40 6.92 12.54
C SER A 14 5.41 5.48 13.08
N THR A 15 4.33 4.75 12.84
CA THR A 15 4.20 3.33 13.18
C THR A 15 4.00 2.53 11.90
N TYR A 16 4.39 1.27 11.92
CA TYR A 16 4.04 0.32 10.86
C TYR A 16 3.20 -0.80 11.45
N ARG A 17 2.27 -1.31 10.66
CA ARG A 17 1.53 -2.53 10.93
C ARG A 17 1.95 -3.52 9.84
N TYR A 18 2.65 -4.58 10.23
CA TYR A 18 2.95 -5.68 9.33
C TYR A 18 1.84 -6.72 9.47
N ASN A 19 1.18 -7.02 8.36
CA ASN A 19 -0.09 -7.73 8.33
C ASN A 19 0.12 -9.23 8.23
N TRP A 20 0.46 -9.88 9.36
CA TRP A 20 0.09 -11.29 9.55
C TRP A 20 -1.41 -11.34 9.88
N ILE A 21 -2.27 -11.16 8.85
CA ILE A 21 -3.73 -11.13 9.00
C ILE A 21 -4.24 -12.50 9.48
N TYR A 22 -3.49 -13.55 9.18
CA TYR A 22 -3.61 -14.88 9.76
C TYR A 22 -2.62 -15.03 10.92
N PRO A 23 -2.99 -15.72 12.02
CA PRO A 23 -2.08 -15.95 13.12
C PRO A 23 -0.86 -16.71 12.60
N VAL A 24 0.32 -16.10 12.68
CA VAL A 24 1.58 -16.76 12.34
C VAL A 24 2.36 -17.00 13.62
N GLY A 25 2.09 -18.15 14.24
CA GLY A 25 2.97 -18.64 15.30
C GLY A 25 4.31 -19.10 14.72
N ASN A 26 4.24 -19.91 13.67
CA ASN A 26 5.37 -20.29 12.83
C ASN A 26 4.89 -20.34 11.38
N GLU A 27 5.49 -19.54 10.50
CA GLU A 27 5.07 -19.39 9.10
C GLU A 27 5.02 -20.72 8.34
N GLN A 28 6.05 -21.56 8.48
CA GLN A 28 6.10 -22.86 7.81
C GLN A 28 4.99 -23.80 8.29
N VAL A 29 4.68 -23.78 9.59
CA VAL A 29 3.63 -24.59 10.20
C VAL A 29 2.24 -24.09 9.79
N GLU A 30 2.04 -22.77 9.75
CA GLU A 30 0.74 -22.18 9.41
C GLU A 30 0.45 -22.24 7.90
N ILE A 31 1.47 -22.21 7.05
CA ILE A 31 1.35 -22.53 5.62
C ILE A 31 0.88 -23.98 5.45
N GLN A 32 1.45 -24.93 6.18
CA GLN A 32 1.04 -26.35 6.10
C GLN A 32 -0.34 -26.62 6.71
N ARG A 33 -0.75 -25.87 7.73
CA ARG A 33 -2.05 -26.05 8.41
C ARG A 33 -3.21 -25.40 7.68
N ASN A 34 -2.97 -24.37 6.89
CA ASN A 34 -4.00 -23.53 6.27
C ASN A 34 -3.89 -23.50 4.72
N ASP A 35 -3.43 -24.60 4.10
CA ASP A 35 -3.22 -24.75 2.65
C ASP A 35 -4.52 -24.51 1.83
N ASP A 36 -5.69 -24.62 2.48
CA ASP A 36 -7.01 -24.61 1.83
C ASP A 36 -7.79 -23.28 1.96
N LEU A 37 -7.25 -22.25 2.61
CA LEU A 37 -7.94 -20.97 2.71
C LEU A 37 -7.42 -20.00 1.65
N ASP A 38 -8.14 -19.97 0.51
CA ASP A 38 -8.12 -18.84 -0.41
C ASP A 38 -8.18 -17.50 0.35
N LEU A 39 -7.63 -16.43 -0.22
CA LEU A 39 -7.64 -15.11 0.41
C LEU A 39 -9.04 -14.70 0.91
N ASP A 40 -9.20 -14.61 2.22
CA ASP A 40 -10.37 -14.01 2.86
C ASP A 40 -10.33 -12.48 2.73
N ILE A 41 -10.98 -11.98 1.68
CA ILE A 41 -11.08 -10.55 1.38
C ILE A 41 -11.76 -9.79 2.53
N ASP A 42 -12.78 -10.35 3.16
CA ASP A 42 -13.54 -9.65 4.20
C ASP A 42 -12.71 -9.49 5.48
N ARG A 43 -11.87 -10.48 5.80
CA ARG A 43 -10.89 -10.37 6.88
C ARG A 43 -9.85 -9.29 6.62
N VAL A 44 -9.32 -9.20 5.39
CA VAL A 44 -8.37 -8.14 5.00
C VAL A 44 -9.01 -6.76 5.15
N VAL A 45 -10.23 -6.58 4.65
CA VAL A 45 -10.95 -5.30 4.71
C VAL A 45 -11.32 -4.94 6.15
N SER A 46 -11.73 -5.92 6.96
CA SER A 46 -12.03 -5.71 8.38
C SER A 46 -10.81 -5.25 9.16
N TYR A 47 -9.64 -5.81 8.88
CA TYR A 47 -8.40 -5.35 9.50
C TYR A 47 -8.07 -3.90 9.14
N ILE A 48 -8.21 -3.52 7.85
CA ILE A 48 -7.99 -2.13 7.42
C ILE A 48 -8.97 -1.19 8.13
N LYS A 49 -10.23 -1.61 8.29
CA LYS A 49 -11.25 -0.87 9.03
C LYS A 49 -10.83 -0.66 10.49
N GLU A 50 -10.36 -1.69 11.18
CA GLU A 50 -9.88 -1.59 12.57
C GLU A 50 -8.75 -0.58 12.72
N VAL A 51 -7.78 -0.57 11.79
CA VAL A 51 -6.70 0.44 11.78
C VAL A 51 -7.26 1.84 11.56
N LEU A 52 -8.21 2.01 10.64
CA LEU A 52 -8.81 3.32 10.37
C LEU A 52 -9.68 3.83 11.53
N GLU A 53 -10.26 2.93 12.32
CA GLU A 53 -11.12 3.24 13.48
C GLU A 53 -10.33 3.34 14.80
N GLU A 54 -9.04 3.01 14.82
CA GLU A 54 -8.20 3.18 16.01
C GLU A 54 -8.20 4.67 16.42
N PRO A 55 -8.58 5.03 17.66
CA PRO A 55 -8.72 6.44 18.07
C PRO A 55 -7.44 7.27 17.96
N LEU A 56 -6.28 6.62 17.88
CA LEU A 56 -5.00 7.25 17.62
C LEU A 56 -4.89 7.76 16.19
N TYR A 57 -5.51 7.06 15.23
CA TYR A 57 -5.41 7.33 13.80
C TYR A 57 -6.61 8.08 13.25
N ASP A 58 -7.85 7.86 13.72
CA ASP A 58 -9.06 8.59 13.27
C ASP A 58 -9.09 10.06 13.72
N ARG A 59 -8.16 10.85 13.18
CA ARG A 59 -7.95 12.26 13.49
C ARG A 59 -7.59 13.00 12.22
N GLU A 60 -7.86 14.29 12.20
CA GLU A 60 -7.29 15.13 11.15
C GLU A 60 -5.76 15.08 11.26
N ASN A 61 -5.09 15.35 10.15
CA ASN A 61 -3.64 15.39 10.05
C ASN A 61 -2.89 14.06 10.19
N THR A 62 -3.56 12.91 10.30
CA THR A 62 -2.93 11.58 10.19
C THR A 62 -2.92 11.11 8.73
N ALA A 63 -2.00 10.20 8.40
CA ALA A 63 -1.96 9.54 7.10
C ALA A 63 -1.73 8.03 7.26
N LEU A 64 -2.46 7.24 6.47
CA LEU A 64 -2.27 5.81 6.34
C LEU A 64 -1.66 5.53 4.97
N VAL A 65 -0.41 5.08 4.94
CA VAL A 65 0.24 4.61 3.72
C VAL A 65 -0.08 3.12 3.56
N LEU A 66 -0.99 2.79 2.64
CA LEU A 66 -1.50 1.45 2.42
C LEU A 66 -0.82 0.81 1.21
N ASN A 67 -0.28 -0.40 1.39
CA ASN A 67 0.15 -1.26 0.29
C ASN A 67 -0.49 -2.64 0.48
N ILE A 68 -1.26 -3.07 -0.52
CA ILE A 68 -1.75 -4.45 -0.64
C ILE A 68 -1.09 -5.01 -1.88
N GLY A 69 0.18 -5.35 -1.72
CA GLY A 69 1.10 -5.57 -2.82
C GLY A 69 1.60 -6.99 -2.89
N LEU A 70 2.90 -7.13 -2.69
CA LEU A 70 3.72 -8.30 -2.99
C LEU A 70 3.05 -9.65 -2.68
N HIS A 71 2.59 -9.84 -1.44
CA HIS A 71 1.95 -11.08 -1.01
C HIS A 71 0.68 -11.41 -1.79
N CYS A 72 -0.17 -10.42 -2.08
CA CYS A 72 -1.34 -10.62 -2.93
C CYS A 72 -0.96 -10.83 -4.40
N VAL A 73 0.04 -10.08 -4.90
CA VAL A 73 0.56 -10.27 -6.26
C VAL A 73 1.06 -11.71 -6.43
N MET A 74 1.66 -12.32 -5.41
CA MET A 74 2.15 -13.69 -5.48
C MET A 74 1.04 -14.74 -5.40
N SER A 75 0.07 -14.56 -4.50
CA SER A 75 -0.83 -15.64 -4.09
C SER A 75 -2.21 -15.60 -4.72
N VAL A 76 -2.73 -14.43 -5.12
CA VAL A 76 -4.12 -14.32 -5.60
C VAL A 76 -4.21 -14.05 -7.08
N ASN A 77 -5.23 -14.59 -7.74
CA ASN A 77 -5.51 -14.28 -9.13
C ASN A 77 -5.96 -12.81 -9.31
N PHE A 78 -5.91 -12.33 -10.56
CA PHE A 78 -6.10 -10.90 -10.83
C PHE A 78 -7.53 -10.45 -10.50
N SER A 79 -8.55 -11.24 -10.85
CA SER A 79 -9.94 -10.91 -10.54
C SER A 79 -10.20 -10.80 -9.04
N SER A 80 -9.65 -11.69 -8.22
CA SER A 80 -9.73 -11.60 -6.76
C SER A 80 -9.06 -10.34 -6.23
N TYR A 81 -7.92 -9.95 -6.79
CA TYR A 81 -7.25 -8.69 -6.45
C TYR A 81 -8.09 -7.47 -6.81
N GLN A 82 -8.75 -7.48 -7.98
CA GLN A 82 -9.68 -6.42 -8.38
C GLN A 82 -10.83 -6.29 -7.37
N ILE A 83 -11.46 -7.39 -6.99
CA ILE A 83 -12.54 -7.42 -5.99
C ILE A 83 -12.06 -6.88 -4.65
N LEU A 84 -10.86 -7.27 -4.20
CA LEU A 84 -10.25 -6.76 -2.98
C LEU A 84 -10.09 -5.24 -3.01
N LEU A 85 -9.58 -4.68 -4.10
CA LEU A 85 -9.44 -3.22 -4.22
C LEU A 85 -10.79 -2.51 -4.24
N GLU A 86 -11.81 -3.07 -4.90
CA GLU A 86 -13.16 -2.50 -4.83
C GLU A 86 -13.72 -2.52 -3.41
N LYS A 87 -13.57 -3.62 -2.65
CA LYS A 87 -14.03 -3.67 -1.26
C LYS A 87 -13.29 -2.68 -0.35
N VAL A 88 -12.00 -2.47 -0.57
CA VAL A 88 -11.24 -1.41 0.13
C VAL A 88 -11.79 -0.03 -0.20
N LEU A 89 -12.16 0.22 -1.46
CA LEU A 89 -12.77 1.50 -1.83
C LEU A 89 -14.17 1.65 -1.27
N ASP A 90 -14.97 0.58 -1.22
CA ASP A 90 -16.26 0.60 -0.56
C ASP A 90 -16.12 0.95 0.92
N LEU A 91 -15.15 0.36 1.62
CA LEU A 91 -14.83 0.72 2.99
C LEU A 91 -14.56 2.24 3.13
N LEU A 92 -13.83 2.84 2.20
CA LEU A 92 -13.42 4.25 2.26
C LEU A 92 -14.52 5.24 1.83
N PHE A 93 -15.39 4.84 0.89
CA PHE A 93 -16.28 5.77 0.19
C PHE A 93 -17.77 5.46 0.28
N VAL A 94 -18.19 4.22 0.58
CA VAL A 94 -19.62 3.90 0.70
C VAL A 94 -20.23 4.62 1.90
N ASN A 95 -21.44 5.13 1.70
CA ASN A 95 -22.23 5.90 2.65
C ASN A 95 -21.59 7.22 3.10
N GLN A 96 -20.69 7.80 2.30
CA GLN A 96 -20.24 9.17 2.54
C GLN A 96 -21.41 10.16 2.46
N THR A 97 -21.51 11.02 3.45
CA THR A 97 -22.55 12.03 3.56
C THR A 97 -22.11 13.34 2.90
N LEU A 98 -23.06 14.18 2.53
CA LEU A 98 -22.76 15.54 2.09
C LEU A 98 -22.72 16.48 3.30
N THR A 99 -21.72 17.35 3.32
CA THR A 99 -21.71 18.55 4.17
C THR A 99 -22.92 19.44 3.84
N SER A 100 -23.26 20.36 4.75
CA SER A 100 -24.25 21.42 4.52
C SER A 100 -23.96 22.32 3.30
N LYS A 101 -22.75 22.25 2.74
CA LYS A 101 -22.31 22.96 1.53
C LYS A 101 -22.24 22.07 0.28
N GLY A 102 -22.82 20.86 0.32
CA GLY A 102 -22.86 19.93 -0.82
C GLY A 102 -21.54 19.26 -1.16
N LYS A 103 -20.51 19.34 -0.29
CA LYS A 103 -19.25 18.59 -0.45
C LYS A 103 -19.34 17.24 0.24
N LEU A 104 -18.85 16.17 -0.39
CA LEU A 104 -18.70 14.86 0.26
C LEU A 104 -17.81 14.99 1.51
N GLN A 105 -18.30 14.47 2.64
CA GLN A 105 -17.51 14.27 3.85
C GLN A 105 -16.76 12.94 3.74
N PRO A 106 -15.42 12.95 3.90
CA PRO A 106 -14.66 11.72 4.04
C PRO A 106 -15.21 10.89 5.20
N ARG A 107 -15.31 9.58 5.00
CA ARG A 107 -15.75 8.65 6.05
C ARG A 107 -14.75 8.55 7.21
N TYR A 108 -13.47 8.64 6.90
CA TYR A 108 -12.36 8.63 7.86
C TYR A 108 -11.59 9.94 7.77
N LYS A 109 -11.15 10.47 8.92
CA LYS A 109 -10.37 11.73 8.96
C LYS A 109 -8.93 11.54 8.48
N THR A 110 -8.42 10.32 8.63
CA THR A 110 -7.10 9.91 8.13
C THR A 110 -7.01 10.05 6.63
N THR A 111 -5.93 10.66 6.14
CA THR A 111 -5.64 10.66 4.70
C THR A 111 -5.07 9.31 4.29
N VAL A 112 -5.80 8.56 3.45
CA VAL A 112 -5.30 7.30 2.89
C VAL A 112 -4.44 7.60 1.66
N ILE A 113 -3.24 7.02 1.62
CA ILE A 113 -2.29 7.14 0.52
C ILE A 113 -1.97 5.73 0.04
N TRP A 114 -2.16 5.46 -1.23
CA TRP A 114 -1.80 4.18 -1.82
C TRP A 114 -0.30 4.15 -2.13
N LYS A 115 0.42 3.15 -1.65
CA LYS A 115 1.83 2.92 -1.99
C LYS A 115 1.92 1.75 -2.97
N THR A 116 2.65 1.94 -4.07
CA THR A 116 2.89 0.86 -5.03
C THR A 116 3.83 -0.21 -4.47
N THR A 117 3.81 -1.38 -5.10
CA THR A 117 4.65 -2.53 -4.75
C THR A 117 6.02 -2.36 -5.39
N THR A 118 7.07 -2.74 -4.67
CA THR A 118 8.44 -2.74 -5.19
C THR A 118 8.62 -3.76 -6.30
N GLN A 119 9.60 -3.51 -7.15
CA GLN A 119 10.05 -4.50 -8.12
C GLN A 119 10.69 -5.70 -7.43
N ILE A 120 10.56 -6.89 -8.01
CA ILE A 120 11.22 -8.11 -7.53
C ILE A 120 12.37 -8.54 -8.44
N ARG A 121 13.24 -9.39 -7.92
CA ARG A 121 14.34 -10.00 -8.68
C ARG A 121 14.45 -11.48 -8.33
N LYS A 122 13.65 -12.32 -9.01
CA LYS A 122 13.55 -13.76 -8.69
C LYS A 122 14.89 -14.48 -8.78
N GLU A 123 15.78 -14.04 -9.68
CA GLU A 123 17.12 -14.59 -9.84
C GLU A 123 18.03 -14.42 -8.61
N ASN A 124 17.67 -13.54 -7.67
CA ASN A 124 18.38 -13.40 -6.39
C ASN A 124 17.98 -14.48 -5.37
N GLY A 125 16.98 -15.32 -5.68
CA GLY A 125 16.48 -16.35 -4.77
C GLY A 125 17.30 -17.64 -4.84
N ASP A 126 17.44 -18.31 -3.68
CA ASP A 126 18.19 -19.56 -3.56
C ASP A 126 17.60 -20.74 -4.34
N SER A 127 16.31 -20.68 -4.68
CA SER A 127 15.60 -21.77 -5.37
C SER A 127 14.65 -21.26 -6.44
N LEU A 128 15.15 -21.20 -7.67
CA LEU A 128 14.43 -20.62 -8.82
C LEU A 128 13.27 -21.49 -9.32
N ASN A 129 13.29 -22.79 -9.00
CA ASN A 129 12.40 -23.80 -9.56
C ASN A 129 11.26 -24.25 -8.63
N LEU A 130 11.09 -23.62 -7.46
CA LEU A 130 10.00 -23.98 -6.58
C LEU A 130 8.64 -23.57 -7.21
N THR A 131 7.66 -24.44 -7.07
CA THR A 131 6.34 -24.28 -7.69
C THR A 131 5.47 -23.24 -6.99
N ASP A 132 5.71 -23.00 -5.70
CA ASP A 132 5.08 -21.98 -4.87
C ASP A 132 5.43 -20.55 -5.33
N VAL A 133 6.63 -20.33 -5.88
CA VAL A 133 7.07 -19.04 -6.45
C VAL A 133 6.89 -18.97 -7.97
N ARG A 134 6.06 -19.83 -8.57
CA ARG A 134 5.83 -19.84 -10.03
C ARG A 134 5.24 -18.53 -10.54
N PHE A 135 4.32 -17.95 -9.79
CA PHE A 135 3.67 -16.68 -10.14
C PHE A 135 4.46 -15.46 -9.66
N TYR A 136 5.62 -15.68 -9.04
CA TYR A 136 6.45 -14.61 -8.53
C TYR A 136 7.29 -13.99 -9.66
N THR A 137 6.64 -13.18 -10.49
CA THR A 137 7.24 -12.61 -11.71
C THR A 137 7.12 -11.10 -11.77
N THR A 138 8.13 -10.48 -12.39
CA THR A 138 8.16 -9.04 -12.68
C THR A 138 6.91 -8.60 -13.45
N GLN A 139 6.51 -9.35 -14.46
CA GLN A 139 5.37 -9.02 -15.32
C GLN A 139 4.07 -8.95 -14.50
N ARG A 140 3.93 -9.83 -13.51
CA ARG A 140 2.76 -9.83 -12.62
C ARG A 140 2.78 -8.63 -11.68
N VAL A 141 3.94 -8.30 -11.10
CA VAL A 141 4.11 -7.07 -10.29
C VAL A 141 3.73 -5.83 -11.09
N LEU A 142 4.19 -5.71 -12.34
CA LEU A 142 3.86 -4.59 -13.22
C LEU A 142 2.35 -4.51 -13.52
N LEU A 143 1.71 -5.64 -13.85
CA LEU A 143 0.27 -5.69 -14.12
C LEU A 143 -0.55 -5.21 -12.91
N TYR A 144 -0.25 -5.73 -11.72
CA TYR A 144 -1.00 -5.42 -10.51
C TYR A 144 -0.76 -3.99 -10.06
N ASN A 145 0.48 -3.50 -10.12
CA ASN A 145 0.79 -2.11 -9.84
C ASN A 145 0.08 -1.16 -10.81
N ALA A 146 0.08 -1.46 -12.11
CA ALA A 146 -0.58 -0.62 -13.11
C ALA A 146 -2.10 -0.53 -12.83
N TYR A 147 -2.75 -1.67 -12.58
CA TYR A 147 -4.17 -1.69 -12.25
C TYR A 147 -4.49 -0.97 -10.93
N ALA A 148 -3.75 -1.27 -9.86
CA ALA A 148 -3.98 -0.66 -8.55
C ALA A 148 -3.77 0.85 -8.61
N THR A 149 -2.69 1.31 -9.26
CA THR A 149 -2.42 2.73 -9.46
C THR A 149 -3.56 3.38 -10.25
N TRP A 150 -3.97 2.78 -11.37
CA TRP A 150 -5.14 3.22 -12.15
C TRP A 150 -6.39 3.37 -11.29
N ARG A 151 -6.70 2.35 -10.51
CA ARG A 151 -7.94 2.30 -9.75
C ARG A 151 -7.96 3.29 -8.59
N MET A 152 -6.86 3.41 -7.85
CA MET A 152 -6.69 4.33 -6.73
C MET A 152 -6.71 5.78 -7.19
N CYS A 153 -6.02 6.07 -8.29
CA CYS A 153 -6.06 7.37 -8.92
C CYS A 153 -7.45 7.77 -9.38
N ARG A 154 -8.17 6.86 -10.04
CA ARG A 154 -9.56 7.09 -10.45
C ARG A 154 -10.49 7.32 -9.25
N ALA A 155 -10.19 6.76 -8.09
CA ALA A 155 -10.89 7.02 -6.83
C ALA A 155 -10.49 8.32 -6.14
N GLY A 156 -9.49 9.06 -6.65
CA GLY A 156 -8.96 10.26 -6.01
C GLY A 156 -8.04 9.99 -4.82
N ILE A 157 -7.58 8.75 -4.63
CA ILE A 157 -6.60 8.41 -3.60
C ILE A 157 -5.20 8.81 -4.09
N PRO A 158 -4.44 9.62 -3.32
CA PRO A 158 -3.04 9.93 -3.63
C PRO A 158 -2.19 8.67 -3.73
N VAL A 159 -1.30 8.63 -4.72
CA VAL A 159 -0.37 7.51 -4.92
C VAL A 159 1.06 7.93 -4.57
N LEU A 160 1.69 7.18 -3.68
CA LEU A 160 3.12 7.18 -3.43
C LEU A 160 3.77 6.07 -4.27
N ASP A 161 4.24 6.42 -5.46
CA ASP A 161 4.81 5.45 -6.38
C ASP A 161 6.29 5.16 -6.07
N VAL A 162 6.58 3.96 -5.59
CA VAL A 162 7.93 3.48 -5.30
C VAL A 162 8.43 2.47 -6.33
N LEU A 163 7.60 2.05 -7.28
CA LEU A 163 8.00 1.06 -8.28
C LEU A 163 9.17 1.59 -9.15
N PRO A 164 9.14 2.82 -9.70
CA PRO A 164 10.23 3.35 -10.53
C PRO A 164 11.57 3.45 -9.78
N VAL A 165 11.56 3.82 -8.50
CA VAL A 165 12.82 3.92 -7.72
C VAL A 165 13.43 2.55 -7.48
N THR A 166 12.61 1.51 -7.33
CA THR A 166 13.11 0.14 -7.20
C THR A 166 13.54 -0.48 -8.54
N LEU A 167 12.82 -0.19 -9.63
CA LEU A 167 13.19 -0.62 -10.99
C LEU A 167 14.52 -0.04 -11.45
N SER A 168 14.82 1.20 -11.07
CA SER A 168 16.02 1.91 -11.48
C SER A 168 17.21 1.71 -10.54
N TYR A 169 17.04 0.99 -9.42
CA TYR A 169 18.11 0.75 -8.47
C TYR A 169 19.07 -0.33 -9.00
N PRO A 170 20.33 0.00 -9.34
CA PRO A 170 21.21 -0.91 -10.10
C PRO A 170 21.52 -2.22 -9.37
N SER A 171 21.65 -2.18 -8.05
CA SER A 171 21.95 -3.37 -7.25
C SER A 171 20.75 -4.31 -7.12
N GLY A 172 19.53 -3.84 -7.40
CA GLY A 172 18.30 -4.59 -7.15
C GLY A 172 18.04 -4.82 -5.65
N PRO A 173 17.09 -5.72 -5.32
CA PRO A 173 16.82 -6.08 -3.94
C PRO A 173 17.99 -6.86 -3.31
N ILE A 174 18.08 -6.80 -1.98
CA ILE A 174 19.04 -7.54 -1.14
C ILE A 174 18.82 -9.05 -1.30
N ASP A 175 17.55 -9.45 -1.31
CA ASP A 175 17.08 -10.79 -1.64
C ASP A 175 16.19 -10.70 -2.90
N VAL A 176 15.07 -11.41 -2.92
CA VAL A 176 14.12 -11.36 -4.04
C VAL A 176 13.26 -10.08 -4.04
N GLU A 177 13.05 -9.42 -2.90
CA GLU A 177 12.08 -8.30 -2.77
C GLU A 177 12.47 -7.14 -1.86
N HIS A 178 13.35 -7.36 -0.88
CA HIS A 178 13.67 -6.36 0.13
C HIS A 178 14.74 -5.41 -0.38
N TYR A 179 14.51 -4.10 -0.27
CA TYR A 179 15.48 -3.08 -0.67
C TYR A 179 16.05 -2.40 0.58
N PRO A 180 17.30 -1.91 0.52
CA PRO A 180 17.83 -1.07 1.58
C PRO A 180 16.98 0.20 1.77
N ASP A 181 16.83 0.64 3.02
CA ASP A 181 16.00 1.81 3.38
C ASP A 181 16.31 3.06 2.55
N HIS A 182 17.59 3.30 2.22
CA HIS A 182 18.01 4.50 1.49
C HIS A 182 17.42 4.60 0.07
N VAL A 183 17.00 3.47 -0.53
CA VAL A 183 16.32 3.43 -1.83
C VAL A 183 15.00 4.20 -1.79
N PHE A 184 14.31 4.21 -0.63
CA PHE A 184 13.01 4.85 -0.47
C PHE A 184 13.08 6.31 -0.03
N LYS A 185 14.27 6.87 0.19
CA LYS A 185 14.44 8.21 0.75
C LYS A 185 13.66 9.29 -0.02
N GLN A 186 13.69 9.23 -1.36
CA GLN A 186 12.99 10.20 -2.20
C GLN A 186 11.46 10.09 -2.07
N ALA A 187 10.93 8.87 -1.95
CA ALA A 187 9.51 8.64 -1.74
C ALA A 187 9.07 9.16 -0.36
N GLU A 188 9.90 8.97 0.67
CA GLU A 188 9.65 9.50 2.01
C GLU A 188 9.70 11.03 2.04
N ASP A 189 10.63 11.64 1.31
CA ASP A 189 10.71 13.10 1.19
C ASP A 189 9.46 13.65 0.47
N ALA A 190 9.00 12.99 -0.59
CA ALA A 190 7.76 13.34 -1.28
C ALA A 190 6.52 13.22 -0.39
N LEU A 191 6.48 12.20 0.49
CA LEU A 191 5.41 12.03 1.48
C LEU A 191 5.43 13.17 2.52
N ALA A 192 6.61 13.57 2.99
CA ALA A 192 6.74 14.70 3.91
C ALA A 192 6.28 16.02 3.26
N ASP A 193 6.63 16.23 2.01
CA ASP A 193 6.20 17.39 1.23
C ASP A 193 4.69 17.38 0.99
N PHE A 194 4.11 16.24 0.61
CA PHE A 194 2.67 16.06 0.50
C PHE A 194 1.96 16.52 1.78
N LYS A 195 2.47 16.11 2.95
CA LYS A 195 1.93 16.52 4.26
C LYS A 195 1.98 18.05 4.45
N ARG A 196 3.13 18.68 4.18
CA ARG A 196 3.33 20.13 4.31
C ARG A 196 2.35 20.91 3.40
N PHE A 197 2.18 20.46 2.16
CA PHE A 197 1.30 21.14 1.19
C PHE A 197 -0.19 20.90 1.45
N HIS A 198 -0.57 19.67 1.81
CA HIS A 198 -1.96 19.31 2.13
C HIS A 198 -2.48 20.10 3.34
N ASN A 199 -1.66 20.28 4.37
CA ASN A 199 -2.01 21.08 5.55
C ASN A 199 -2.15 22.58 5.24
N ASN A 200 -1.37 23.10 4.27
CA ASN A 200 -1.38 24.52 3.92
C ASN A 200 -2.51 24.91 2.94
N LYS A 201 -3.42 23.99 2.57
CA LYS A 201 -4.50 24.20 1.56
C LYS A 201 -3.99 24.88 0.28
N SER A 202 -2.71 24.68 -0.05
CA SER A 202 -2.11 25.27 -1.23
C SER A 202 -2.53 24.44 -2.43
N ASN A 203 -3.21 25.05 -3.40
CA ASN A 203 -3.63 24.43 -4.67
C ASN A 203 -2.44 23.97 -5.56
N ARG A 204 -1.22 23.86 -5.03
CA ARG A 204 -0.01 23.45 -5.77
C ARG A 204 0.10 21.94 -6.00
N LEU A 205 -0.69 21.10 -5.35
CA LEU A 205 -0.75 19.66 -5.65
C LEU A 205 -1.69 19.40 -6.84
N THR A 206 -1.30 19.87 -8.04
CA THR A 206 -2.04 19.62 -9.29
C THR A 206 -1.73 18.26 -9.93
N ARG A 207 -0.99 17.37 -9.25
CA ARG A 207 -0.59 16.08 -9.82
C ARG A 207 -0.72 14.96 -8.79
N THR A 208 -1.96 14.65 -8.42
CA THR A 208 -2.27 13.49 -7.56
C THR A 208 -2.01 12.18 -8.29
N CYS A 209 -2.19 12.17 -9.62
CA CYS A 209 -1.90 11.06 -10.52
C CYS A 209 -1.63 11.60 -11.94
N ILE A 210 -0.49 11.25 -12.55
CA ILE A 210 -0.19 11.58 -13.95
C ILE A 210 -0.38 10.29 -14.75
N TYR A 211 -1.44 10.22 -15.55
CA TYR A 211 -1.48 9.28 -16.68
C TYR A 211 -0.97 10.03 -17.91
N THR A 212 0.07 9.49 -18.53
CA THR A 212 0.31 9.68 -19.97
C THR A 212 -0.48 8.63 -20.72
#